data_AF-A0A166YLZ8-F1
#
_entry.id   AF-A0A166YLZ8-F1
#
_cell.length_a   1.000
_cell.length_b   1.000
_cell.length_c   1.000
_cell.angle_alpha   90.00
_cell.angle_beta   90.00
_cell.angle_gamma   90.00
#
_symmetry.space_group_name_H-M   'P 1'
#
loop_
_entity.id
_entity.type
_entity.pdbx_description
1 polymer ?
#
loop_
_entity_poly.entity_id
_entity_poly.type
_entity_poly.pdbx_seq_one_letter_code
_entity_poly.pdbx_strand_id
1 'polypeptide(L)'
;MLDEHDSNDKLIEMNVSPQARKKNPDLPEKWQVRAVTYQLDGKDKTVFTSLPRDKFSANDIANLYHERSEIELSYHDIKSSMQHNAITLRSKTVELVY
;
A
#
# COMPACT_ATOMS: atom_id res chain seq x y z
N MET A 1 -20.32 5.05 3.49
CA MET A 1 -19.74 3.98 4.33
C MET A 1 -20.81 2.91 4.45
N LEU A 2 -20.51 1.66 4.06
CA LEU A 2 -21.53 0.62 3.89
C LEU A 2 -21.69 -0.29 5.10
N ASP A 3 -20.72 -0.29 6.02
CA ASP A 3 -20.77 -1.03 7.29
C ASP A 3 -20.38 -0.12 8.47
N GLU A 4 -21.13 -0.19 9.58
CA GLU A 4 -20.85 0.45 10.88
C GLU A 4 -20.30 -0.55 11.93
N HIS A 5 -19.51 -1.54 11.52
CA HIS A 5 -18.90 -2.49 12.46
C HIS A 5 -17.38 -2.52 12.37
N ASP A 6 -16.76 -2.46 13.56
CA ASP A 6 -15.34 -2.26 13.88
C ASP A 6 -14.74 -0.95 13.32
N SER A 7 -14.27 -0.06 14.20
CA SER A 7 -13.72 1.25 13.80
C SER A 7 -12.56 1.12 12.81
N ASN A 8 -11.94 -0.06 12.76
CA ASN A 8 -10.71 -0.35 12.07
C ASN A 8 -10.87 -1.28 10.86
N ASP A 9 -12.07 -1.77 10.55
CA ASP A 9 -12.30 -2.61 9.36
C ASP A 9 -13.62 -2.19 8.69
N LYS A 10 -13.53 -1.58 7.51
CA LYS A 10 -14.66 -0.90 6.86
C LYS A 10 -14.81 -1.32 5.41
N LEU A 11 -16.04 -1.51 4.96
CA LEU A 11 -16.34 -1.58 3.54
C LEU A 11 -16.61 -0.17 3.00
N ILE A 12 -15.75 0.28 2.08
CA ILE A 12 -15.86 1.61 1.45
C ILE A 12 -16.21 1.47 -0.03
N GLU A 13 -16.84 2.52 -0.55
CA GLU A 13 -17.18 2.65 -1.96
C GLU A 13 -16.28 3.74 -2.57
N MET A 14 -15.69 3.44 -3.73
CA MET A 14 -14.80 4.32 -4.45
C MET A 14 -15.27 4.47 -5.89
N ASN A 15 -15.05 5.64 -6.49
CA ASN A 15 -15.30 5.83 -7.91
C ASN A 15 -14.22 5.12 -8.73
N VAL A 16 -14.64 4.44 -9.81
CA VAL A 16 -13.72 3.90 -10.79
C VAL A 16 -13.14 5.06 -11.60
N SER A 17 -11.83 5.06 -11.82
CA SER A 17 -11.18 6.17 -12.53
C SER A 17 -11.72 6.30 -13.97
N PRO A 18 -11.87 7.53 -14.50
CA PRO A 18 -12.32 7.74 -15.87
C PRO A 18 -11.42 7.04 -16.90
N GLN A 19 -10.13 6.94 -16.62
CA GLN A 19 -9.15 6.24 -17.46
C GLN A 19 -9.41 4.73 -17.49
N ALA A 20 -9.74 4.11 -16.35
CA ALA A 20 -10.07 2.69 -16.29
C ALA A 20 -11.36 2.39 -17.05
N ARG A 21 -12.41 3.22 -16.87
CA ARG A 21 -13.67 3.09 -17.63
C ARG A 21 -13.50 3.34 -19.14
N LYS A 22 -12.59 4.23 -19.54
CA LYS A 22 -12.25 4.42 -20.95
C LYS A 22 -11.60 3.18 -21.57
N LYS A 23 -10.79 2.45 -20.80
CA LYS A 23 -10.13 1.21 -21.24
C LYS A 23 -11.07 0.00 -21.21
N ASN A 24 -11.99 -0.04 -20.25
CA ASN A 24 -13.01 -1.07 -20.15
C ASN A 24 -14.37 -0.42 -19.83
N PRO A 25 -15.22 -0.21 -20.85
CA PRO A 25 -16.54 0.42 -20.69
C PRO A 25 -17.52 -0.35 -19.81
N ASP A 26 -17.32 -1.66 -19.64
CA ASP A 26 -18.19 -2.53 -18.83
C ASP A 26 -17.96 -2.37 -17.32
N LEU A 27 -16.94 -1.61 -16.92
CA LEU A 27 -16.68 -1.33 -15.52
C LEU A 27 -17.77 -0.45 -14.90
N PRO A 28 -18.23 -0.78 -13.69
CA PRO A 28 -19.22 0.04 -12.97
C PRO A 28 -18.65 1.43 -12.68
N GLU A 29 -19.54 2.39 -12.38
CA GLU A 29 -19.13 3.73 -11.95
C GLU A 29 -18.40 3.71 -10.61
N LYS A 30 -18.82 2.78 -9.73
CA LYS A 30 -18.29 2.63 -8.39
C LYS A 30 -17.88 1.19 -8.13
N TRP A 31 -16.88 1.02 -7.28
CA TRP A 31 -16.40 -0.26 -6.81
C TRP A 31 -16.25 -0.24 -5.29
N GLN A 32 -16.37 -1.41 -4.69
CA GLN A 32 -16.25 -1.59 -3.24
C GLN A 32 -14.89 -2.16 -2.89
N VAL A 33 -14.34 -1.70 -1.78
CA VAL A 33 -13.07 -2.21 -1.25
C VAL A 33 -13.11 -2.23 0.28
N ARG A 34 -12.47 -3.24 0.85
CA ARG A 34 -12.29 -3.36 2.30
C ARG A 34 -11.08 -2.53 2.72
N ALA A 35 -11.28 -1.63 3.68
CA ALA A 35 -10.28 -0.76 4.27
C ALA A 35 -10.01 -1.21 5.71
N VAL A 36 -8.80 -1.69 5.96
CA VAL A 36 -8.36 -2.13 7.29
C VAL A 36 -7.34 -1.14 7.83
N THR A 37 -7.65 -0.49 8.94
CA THR A 37 -6.78 0.45 9.65
C THR A 37 -6.13 -0.24 10.85
N TYR A 38 -4.82 -0.14 10.99
CA TYR A 38 -4.07 -0.69 12.12
C TYR A 38 -2.94 0.27 12.51
N GLN A 39 -2.44 0.13 13.74
CA GLN A 39 -1.30 0.90 14.22
C GLN A 39 0.01 0.18 13.94
N LEU A 40 0.95 0.90 13.35
CA LEU A 40 2.34 0.48 13.18
C LEU A 40 3.25 1.59 13.70
N ASP A 41 4.10 1.28 14.68
CA ASP A 41 5.03 2.23 15.32
C ASP A 41 4.35 3.54 15.79
N GLY A 42 3.15 3.42 16.36
CA GLY A 42 2.36 4.56 16.84
C GLY A 42 1.73 5.42 15.74
N LYS A 43 1.75 4.96 14.48
CA LYS A 43 1.09 5.62 13.34
C LYS A 43 -0.03 4.74 12.81
N ASP A 44 -1.20 5.35 12.60
CA ASP A 44 -2.32 4.67 11.94
C ASP A 44 -2.00 4.50 10.44
N LYS A 45 -2.07 3.26 9.97
CA LYS A 45 -1.95 2.89 8.56
C LYS A 45 -3.23 2.24 8.11
N THR A 46 -3.68 2.59 6.91
CA THR A 46 -4.86 1.97 6.28
C THR A 46 -4.45 1.22 5.04
N VAL A 47 -4.92 -0.01 4.94
CA VAL A 47 -4.68 -0.92 3.83
C VAL A 47 -6.00 -1.23 3.12
N PHE A 48 -5.98 -1.18 1.80
CA PHE A 48 -7.08 -1.61 0.96
C PHE A 48 -6.84 -3.03 0.47
N THR A 49 -7.82 -3.91 0.66
CA THR A 49 -7.72 -5.33 0.29
C THR A 49 -9.00 -5.85 -0.34
N SER A 50 -8.85 -6.82 -1.24
CA SER A 50 -9.95 -7.63 -1.80
C SER A 50 -10.21 -8.89 -0.99
N LEU A 51 -9.43 -9.15 0.07
CA LEU A 51 -9.56 -10.36 0.88
C LEU A 51 -10.85 -10.32 1.71
N PRO A 52 -11.64 -11.42 1.68
CA PRO A 52 -12.97 -11.40 2.24
C PRO A 52 -12.91 -11.56 3.77
N ARG A 53 -13.83 -10.88 4.47
CA ARG A 53 -13.83 -10.76 5.95
C ARG A 53 -14.16 -12.07 6.66
N ASP A 54 -14.93 -12.94 6.02
CA ASP A 54 -15.30 -14.27 6.52
C ASP A 54 -14.09 -15.18 6.74
N LYS A 55 -13.03 -15.01 5.95
CA LYS A 55 -11.82 -15.85 6.00
C LYS A 55 -10.62 -15.16 6.63
N PHE A 56 -10.53 -13.83 6.52
CA PHE A 56 -9.37 -13.08 6.97
C PHE A 56 -9.79 -11.96 7.90
N SER A 57 -9.36 -12.06 9.17
CA SER A 57 -9.62 -11.02 10.16
C SER A 57 -8.79 -9.76 9.87
N ALA A 58 -9.17 -8.62 10.45
CA ALA A 58 -8.39 -7.39 10.34
C ALA A 58 -6.94 -7.55 10.83
N ASN A 59 -6.73 -8.38 11.86
CA ASN A 59 -5.41 -8.68 12.40
C ASN A 59 -4.55 -9.50 11.43
N ASP A 60 -5.15 -10.49 10.74
CA ASP A 60 -4.43 -11.29 9.73
C ASP A 60 -3.94 -10.41 8.58
N ILE A 61 -4.78 -9.46 8.16
CA ILE A 61 -4.41 -8.47 7.13
C ILE A 61 -3.28 -7.56 7.64
N ALA A 62 -3.36 -7.08 8.88
CA ALA A 62 -2.30 -6.25 9.45
C ALA A 62 -0.96 -6.98 9.52
N ASN A 63 -0.95 -8.23 9.98
CA ASN A 63 0.26 -9.08 10.04
C ASN A 63 0.84 -9.34 8.65
N LEU A 64 0.00 -9.70 7.67
CA LEU A 64 0.44 -9.92 6.29
C LEU A 64 1.10 -8.67 5.69
N TYR A 65 0.56 -7.48 5.99
CA TYR A 65 1.13 -6.22 5.51
C TYR A 65 2.36 -5.76 6.31
N HIS A 66 2.53 -6.23 7.55
CA HIS A 66 3.79 -6.09 8.29
C HIS A 66 4.92 -6.88 7.61
N GLU A 67 4.68 -8.16 7.29
CA GLU A 67 5.65 -9.01 6.60
C GLU A 67 6.05 -8.44 5.23
N ARG A 68 5.13 -7.79 4.53
CA ARG A 68 5.44 -7.08 3.28
C ARG A 68 6.53 -6.03 3.49
N SER A 69 6.52 -5.28 4.61
CA SER A 69 7.55 -4.27 4.88
C SER A 69 8.94 -4.89 5.03
N GLU A 70 9.04 -6.10 5.60
CA GLU A 70 10.31 -6.82 5.71
C GLU A 70 10.88 -7.17 4.33
N ILE A 71 10.03 -7.54 3.37
CA ILE A 71 10.45 -7.82 2.00
C ILE A 71 11.03 -6.56 1.35
N GLU A 72 10.36 -5.42 1.46
CA GLU A 72 10.85 -4.15 0.89
C GLU A 72 12.18 -3.71 1.53
N LEU A 73 12.33 -3.88 2.85
CA LEU A 73 13.59 -3.63 3.57
C LEU A 73 14.70 -4.55 3.05
N SER A 74 14.43 -5.84 2.87
CA SER A 74 15.41 -6.79 2.35
C SER A 74 15.90 -6.41 0.94
N TYR A 75 14.99 -5.94 0.07
CA TYR A 75 15.36 -5.44 -1.26
C TYR A 75 16.19 -4.16 -1.19
N HIS A 76 15.90 -3.27 -0.23
CA HIS A 76 16.70 -2.07 -0.01
C HIS A 76 18.12 -2.43 0.41
N ASP A 77 18.27 -3.36 1.36
CA ASP A 77 19.57 -3.81 1.87
C ASP A 77 20.40 -4.48 0.77
N ILE A 78 19.78 -5.35 -0.03
CA ILE A 78 20.44 -6.00 -1.17
C ILE A 78 20.91 -4.95 -2.18
N LYS A 79 20.06 -3.96 -2.53
CA LYS A 79 20.45 -2.90 -3.47
C LYS A 79 21.57 -2.02 -2.90
N SER A 80 21.49 -1.62 -1.64
CA SER A 80 22.53 -0.83 -0.98
C SER A 80 23.86 -1.59 -0.93
N SER A 81 23.83 -2.87 -0.54
CA SER A 81 25.01 -3.74 -0.53
C SER A 81 25.59 -3.95 -1.93
N MET A 82 24.77 -4.20 -2.96
CA MET A 82 25.22 -4.30 -4.36
C MET A 82 25.85 -2.99 -4.84
N GLN A 83 25.39 -1.84 -4.34
CA GLN A 83 26.00 -0.54 -4.60
C GLN A 83 27.21 -0.24 -3.70
N HIS A 84 27.75 -1.23 -2.96
CA HIS A 84 28.86 -1.07 -2.00
C HIS A 84 28.58 -0.02 -0.91
N ASN A 85 27.30 0.20 -0.58
CA ASN A 85 26.85 1.33 0.23
C ASN A 85 27.43 2.67 -0.27
N ALA A 86 27.74 2.78 -1.56
CA ALA A 86 28.33 3.96 -2.15
C ALA A 86 27.32 5.11 -2.03
N ILE A 87 27.79 6.23 -1.51
CA ILE A 87 27.03 7.49 -1.50
C ILE A 87 26.67 7.80 -2.95
N THR A 88 25.38 7.65 -3.28
CA THR A 88 24.87 8.11 -4.57
C THR A 88 24.81 9.63 -4.49
N LEU A 89 25.80 10.31 -5.06
CA LEU A 89 25.75 11.75 -5.26
C LEU A 89 24.53 12.06 -6.13
N ARG A 90 23.47 12.62 -5.54
CA ARG A 90 22.37 13.21 -6.31
C ARG A 90 22.81 14.57 -6.81
N SER A 91 23.78 14.59 -7.73
CA SER A 91 24.12 15.82 -8.42
C SER A 91 22.96 16.24 -9.31
N LYS A 92 22.50 17.48 -9.18
CA LYS A 92 21.56 18.09 -10.12
C LYS A 92 22.26 18.77 -11.31
N THR A 93 23.58 18.62 -11.42
CA THR A 93 24.40 19.22 -12.48
C THR A 93 25.57 18.30 -12.81
N VAL A 94 25.91 18.17 -14.09
CA VAL A 94 26.94 17.23 -14.58
C VAL A 94 28.35 17.56 -14.06
N GLU A 95 28.60 18.81 -13.67
CA GLU A 95 29.92 19.23 -13.19
C GLU A 95 30.06 19.07 -11.68
N LEU A 96 30.99 18.20 -11.29
CA LEU A 96 31.55 18.09 -9.94
C LEU A 96 32.33 19.37 -9.62
N VAL A 97 31.65 20.38 -9.09
CA VAL A 97 32.30 21.56 -8.51
C VAL A 97 32.66 21.25 -7.06
N TYR A 98 33.94 21.33 -6.74
CA TYR A 98 34.54 21.19 -5.40
C TYR A 98 34.42 22.48 -4.60
#